data_AF-A0A955XSL8-F1
#
_entry.id   AF-A0A955XSL8-F1
#
_cell.length_a   1.000
_cell.length_b   1.000
_cell.length_c   1.000
_cell.angle_alpha   90.00
_cell.angle_beta   90.00
_cell.angle_gamma   90.00
#
_symmetry.space_group_name_H-M   'P 1'
#
loop_
_entity.id
_entity.type
_entity.pdbx_description
1 polymer ?
#
loop_
_entity_poly.entity_id
_entity_poly.type
_entity_poly.pdbx_seq_one_letter_code
_entity_poly.pdbx_strand_id
1 'polypeptide(L)'
;KSEAIELVLDTVEALFQERDGNLWGSMVKQTLKRKRPNFDESFYGFRAFSDLLKEAAKQGLLELERDQKSGGYLIQGFGPKA
;
A
#
# COMPACT_ATOMS: atom_id res chain seq x y z
N LYS A 1 -2.98 -12.96 -4.99
CA LYS A 1 -1.96 -11.89 -4.99
C LYS A 1 -2.48 -10.62 -5.63
N SER A 2 -3.02 -10.65 -6.85
CA SER A 2 -3.60 -9.49 -7.52
C SER A 2 -4.69 -8.80 -6.70
N GLU A 3 -5.63 -9.57 -6.13
CA GLU A 3 -6.70 -9.00 -5.30
C GLU A 3 -6.16 -8.14 -4.15
N ALA A 4 -5.14 -8.59 -3.41
CA ALA A 4 -4.53 -7.80 -2.33
C ALA A 4 -3.94 -6.47 -2.81
N ILE A 5 -3.35 -6.48 -4.00
CA ILE A 5 -2.76 -5.29 -4.62
C ILE A 5 -3.87 -4.32 -5.00
N GLU A 6 -4.95 -4.81 -5.63
CA GLU A 6 -6.12 -4.00 -5.99
C GLU A 6 -6.72 -3.32 -4.75
N LEU A 7 -6.82 -4.04 -3.62
CA LEU A 7 -7.29 -3.46 -2.35
C LEU A 7 -6.39 -2.34 -1.83
N VAL A 8 -5.08 -2.51 -1.99
CA VAL A 8 -4.13 -1.46 -1.62
C VAL A 8 -4.27 -0.27 -2.54
N LEU A 9 -4.37 -0.47 -3.86
CA LEU A 9 -4.52 0.61 -4.83
C LEU A 9 -5.80 1.42 -4.59
N ASP A 10 -6.94 0.77 -4.38
CA ASP A 10 -8.22 1.43 -4.04
C ASP A 10 -8.09 2.25 -2.75
N THR A 11 -7.41 1.70 -1.74
CA THR A 11 -7.21 2.41 -0.48
C THR A 11 -6.28 3.61 -0.66
N VAL A 12 -5.22 3.47 -1.45
CA VAL A 12 -4.26 4.54 -1.74
C VAL A 12 -4.92 5.65 -2.55
N GLU A 13 -5.71 5.30 -3.56
CA GLU A 13 -6.47 6.26 -4.36
C GLU A 13 -7.42 7.08 -3.49
N ALA A 14 -8.25 6.39 -2.69
CA ALA A 14 -9.17 7.04 -1.78
C ALA A 14 -8.45 7.98 -0.80
N LEU A 15 -7.29 7.56 -0.28
CA LEU A 15 -6.50 8.41 0.62
C LEU A 15 -5.94 9.63 -0.13
N PHE A 16 -5.37 9.49 -1.32
CA PHE A 16 -4.86 10.64 -2.08
C PHE A 16 -5.96 11.65 -2.47
N GLN A 17 -7.21 11.19 -2.66
CA GLN A 17 -8.33 12.10 -2.91
C GLN A 17 -8.69 12.96 -1.67
N GLU A 18 -8.40 12.48 -0.45
CA GLU A 18 -8.75 13.15 0.79
C GLU A 18 -7.62 14.05 1.34
N ARG A 19 -6.39 13.92 0.81
CA ARG A 19 -5.20 14.58 1.38
C ARG A 19 -4.12 14.77 0.33
N ASP A 20 -3.50 15.94 0.38
CA ASP A 20 -2.31 16.24 -0.41
C ASP A 20 -1.05 15.63 0.22
N GLY A 21 -0.19 15.06 -0.63
CA GLY A 21 1.15 14.59 -0.27
C GLY A 21 1.23 13.10 0.07
N ASN A 22 2.43 12.69 0.48
CA ASN A 22 2.82 11.28 0.58
C ASN A 22 2.07 10.53 1.70
N LEU A 23 1.81 9.24 1.47
CA LEU A 23 1.10 8.38 2.43
C LEU A 23 2.05 7.42 3.13
N TRP A 24 1.86 7.21 4.42
CA TRP A 24 2.58 6.15 5.14
C TRP A 24 1.93 4.79 4.88
N GLY A 25 2.72 3.77 4.58
CA GLY A 25 2.21 2.41 4.38
C GLY A 25 1.43 1.88 5.59
N SER A 26 1.79 2.28 6.81
CA SER A 26 1.03 1.96 8.03
C SER A 26 -0.37 2.58 8.03
N MET A 27 -0.51 3.81 7.52
CA MET A 27 -1.80 4.50 7.38
C MET A 27 -2.69 3.80 6.36
N VAL A 28 -2.12 3.38 5.23
CA VAL A 28 -2.86 2.59 4.22
C VAL A 28 -3.33 1.28 4.83
N LYS A 29 -2.46 0.54 5.52
CA LYS A 29 -2.84 -0.70 6.21
C LYS A 29 -3.96 -0.49 7.22
N GLN A 30 -3.87 0.56 8.04
CA GLN A 30 -4.89 0.86 9.04
C GLN A 30 -6.23 1.20 8.39
N THR A 31 -6.22 1.99 7.32
CA THR A 31 -7.42 2.37 6.56
C THR A 31 -8.05 1.16 5.89
N LEU A 32 -7.22 0.31 5.27
CA LEU A 32 -7.67 -0.93 4.64
C LEU A 32 -8.32 -1.86 5.66
N LYS A 33 -7.73 -2.03 6.85
CA LYS A 33 -8.35 -2.82 7.93
C LYS A 33 -9.62 -2.20 8.49
N ARG A 34 -9.76 -0.86 8.49
CA ARG A 34 -11.00 -0.19 8.88
C ARG A 34 -12.12 -0.46 7.87
N LYS A 35 -11.83 -0.41 6.57
CA LYS A 35 -12.79 -0.71 5.50
C LYS A 35 -13.08 -2.22 5.38
N ARG A 36 -12.06 -3.05 5.61
CA ARG A 36 -12.09 -4.51 5.46
C ARG A 36 -11.41 -5.17 6.67
N PRO A 37 -12.15 -5.40 7.77
CA PRO A 37 -11.57 -5.94 9.02
C PRO A 37 -10.98 -7.36 8.85
N ASN A 38 -11.48 -8.12 7.87
CA ASN A 38 -10.97 -9.47 7.56
C ASN A 38 -9.73 -9.46 6.66
N PHE A 39 -9.20 -8.28 6.30
CA PHE A 39 -7.99 -8.19 5.50
C PHE A 39 -6.77 -8.63 6.29
N ASP A 40 -6.10 -9.65 5.78
CA ASP A 40 -4.78 -10.08 6.24
C ASP A 40 -3.95 -10.53 5.04
N GLU A 41 -2.74 -9.97 4.96
CA GLU A 41 -1.82 -10.10 3.84
C GLU A 41 -1.33 -11.54 3.64
N SER A 42 -1.33 -12.33 4.72
CA SER A 42 -0.92 -13.74 4.74
C SER A 42 -1.84 -14.59 3.88
N PHE A 43 -3.16 -14.30 3.86
CA PHE A 43 -4.12 -15.00 2.99
C PHE A 43 -3.80 -14.82 1.51
N TYR A 44 -3.12 -13.73 1.16
CA TYR A 44 -2.72 -13.44 -0.20
C TYR A 44 -1.28 -13.89 -0.52
N GLY A 45 -0.60 -14.54 0.42
CA GLY A 45 0.74 -15.08 0.26
C GLY A 45 1.86 -14.07 0.50
N PHE A 46 1.60 -12.99 1.24
CA PHE A 46 2.62 -12.03 1.66
C PHE A 46 2.96 -12.22 3.14
N ARG A 47 4.25 -12.16 3.49
CA ARG A 47 4.71 -12.33 4.88
C ARG A 47 4.47 -11.09 5.73
N ALA A 48 4.45 -9.92 5.10
CA ALA A 48 4.16 -8.64 5.73
C ALA A 48 3.51 -7.68 4.74
N PHE A 49 2.82 -6.66 5.25
CA PHE A 49 2.25 -5.59 4.41
C PHE A 49 3.31 -4.84 3.60
N SER A 50 4.52 -4.69 4.14
CA SER A 50 5.64 -4.14 3.40
C SER A 50 5.97 -4.94 2.14
N ASP A 51 5.78 -6.26 2.16
CA ASP A 51 6.06 -7.10 0.99
C ASP A 51 4.96 -6.96 -0.07
N LEU A 52 3.71 -6.75 0.37
CA LEU A 52 2.61 -6.40 -0.51
C LEU A 52 2.86 -5.05 -1.21
N LEU A 53 3.27 -4.03 -0.45
CA LEU A 53 3.63 -2.73 -1.02
C LEU A 53 4.79 -2.85 -2.02
N LYS A 54 5.88 -3.52 -1.65
CA LYS A 54 7.02 -3.74 -2.56
C LYS A 54 6.62 -4.45 -3.84
N GLU A 55 5.71 -5.42 -3.76
CA GLU A 55 5.22 -6.13 -4.95
C GLU A 55 4.42 -5.19 -5.87
N ALA A 56 3.54 -4.34 -5.31
CA ALA A 56 2.85 -3.33 -6.09
C ALA A 56 3.82 -2.35 -6.78
N ALA A 57 4.87 -1.92 -6.08
CA ALA A 57 5.91 -1.08 -6.67
C ALA A 57 6.74 -1.81 -7.74
N LYS A 58 7.07 -3.08 -7.51
CA LYS A 58 7.77 -3.93 -8.49
C LYS A 58 6.95 -4.12 -9.77
N GLN A 59 5.63 -4.16 -9.67
CA GLN A 59 4.72 -4.18 -10.81
C GLN A 59 4.58 -2.82 -11.49
N GLY A 60 5.15 -1.75 -10.93
CA GLY A 60 5.08 -0.38 -11.45
C GLY A 60 3.75 0.32 -11.15
N LEU A 61 3.00 -0.18 -10.17
CA LEU A 61 1.69 0.35 -9.79
C LEU A 61 1.80 1.45 -8.71
N LEU A 62 2.84 1.42 -7.90
CA LEU A 62 3.09 2.42 -6.84
C LEU A 62 4.55 2.88 -6.84
N GLU A 63 4.76 4.14 -6.48
CA GLU A 63 6.07 4.68 -6.17
C GLU A 63 6.28 4.66 -4.65
N LEU A 64 7.34 3.97 -4.21
CA LEU A 64 7.64 3.76 -2.80
C LEU A 64 9.01 4.29 -2.44
N GLU A 65 9.08 5.00 -1.33
CA GLU A 65 10.31 5.39 -0.67
C GLU A 65 10.44 4.66 0.66
N ARG A 66 11.61 4.06 0.93
CA ARG A 66 11.86 3.41 2.21
C ARG A 66 12.36 4.46 3.21
N ASP A 67 11.64 4.63 4.31
CA ASP A 67 12.10 5.49 5.40
C ASP A 67 13.13 4.75 6.26
N GLN A 68 14.37 5.27 6.27
CA GLN A 68 15.48 4.65 7.01
C GLN A 68 15.35 4.79 8.53
N LYS A 69 14.57 5.76 9.02
CA LYS A 69 14.38 5.99 10.46
C LYS A 69 13.37 5.04 11.09
N SER A 70 12.22 4.84 10.45
CA SER A 70 11.13 3.99 10.95
C SER A 70 11.17 2.56 10.40
N GLY A 71 11.95 2.31 9.34
CA GLY A 71 11.96 1.04 8.62
C GLY A 71 10.69 0.77 7.80
N GLY A 72 9.77 1.74 7.75
CA GLY A 72 8.54 1.70 6.98
C GLY A 72 8.70 2.13 5.52
N TYR A 73 7.56 2.20 4.82
CA TYR A 73 7.48 2.68 3.44
C TYR A 73 6.56 3.88 3.37
N LEU A 74 7.00 4.88 2.62
CA LEU A 74 6.23 6.02 2.16
C LEU A 74 5.77 5.75 0.74
N ILE A 75 4.52 6.07 0.43
CA ILE A 75 3.93 6.00 -0.90
C ILE A 75 3.90 7.42 -1.44
N GLN A 76 4.65 7.67 -2.50
CA GLN A 76 4.77 8.99 -3.13
C GLN A 76 3.68 9.23 -4.16
N GLY A 77 3.21 8.16 -4.80
CA GLY A 77 2.17 8.23 -5.80
C GLY A 77 1.95 6.89 -6.50
N PHE A 78 1.19 6.95 -7.58
CA PHE A 78 0.99 5.84 -8.50
C PHE A 78 2.16 5.76 -9.49
N GLY A 79 2.59 4.53 -9.77
CA GLY A 79 3.63 4.29 -10.76
C GLY A 79 3.09 4.37 -12.19
N PRO A 80 3.98 4.32 -13.21
CA PRO A 80 3.60 4.51 -14.62
C PRO A 80 2.73 3.38 -15.21
N LYS A 81 2.48 2.29 -14.47
CA LYS A 81 1.66 1.15 -14.89
C LYS A 81 0.36 1.01 -14.09
N ALA A 82 0.08 1.96 -13.20
CA ALA A 82 -1.13 1.99 -12.38
C ALA A 82 -2.40 2.16 -13.22
#